data_AF-A0A2E8D9F3-F1
#
_entry.id   AF-A0A2E8D9F3-F1
#
_cell.length_a   1.000
_cell.length_b   1.000
_cell.length_c   1.000
_cell.angle_alpha   90.00
_cell.angle_beta   90.00
_cell.angle_gamma   90.00
#
_symmetry.space_group_name_H-M   'P 1'
#
loop_
_entity.id
_entity.type
_entity.pdbx_description
1 polymer ?
#
loop_
_entity_poly.entity_id
_entity_poly.type
_entity_poly.pdbx_seq_one_letter_code
_entity_poly.pdbx_strand_id
1 'polypeptide(L)'
;MAIAGFILAAAVIFVAAPFLADAAGQLAELSGLGGTFIGTTLVALATSLPELVATLTAVRMGAYDLAIGNIFGSNAFNMLLLLPLDLAFPGALLASVSTTHALTCFAVILITAIVLLGQLYRVEQRTFFIEPDAVLVITLVFGTLWMVYLAR
;
A
#
# COMPACT_ATOMS: atom_id res chain seq x y z
N MET A 1 -21.45 18.42 13.39
CA MET A 1 -20.17 18.06 14.07
C MET A 1 -19.33 17.09 13.25
N ALA A 2 -19.92 16.04 12.65
CA ALA A 2 -19.17 15.07 11.83
C ALA A 2 -18.38 15.71 10.65
N ILE A 3 -18.98 16.61 9.89
CA ILE A 3 -18.31 17.28 8.74
C ILE A 3 -17.10 18.11 9.20
N ALA A 4 -17.24 18.87 10.29
CA ALA A 4 -16.14 19.66 10.82
C ALA A 4 -14.98 18.77 11.31
N GLY A 5 -15.30 17.66 11.98
CA GLY A 5 -14.29 16.68 12.39
C GLY A 5 -13.59 16.02 11.20
N PHE A 6 -14.34 15.68 10.14
CA PHE A 6 -13.79 15.13 8.90
C PHE A 6 -12.83 16.12 8.22
N ILE A 7 -13.25 17.39 8.05
CA ILE A 7 -12.42 18.43 7.43
C ILE A 7 -11.14 18.65 8.25
N LEU A 8 -11.25 18.69 9.58
CA LEU A 8 -10.09 18.84 10.46
C LEU A 8 -9.11 17.67 10.31
N ALA A 9 -9.61 16.43 10.34
CA ALA A 9 -8.76 15.25 10.18
C ALA A 9 -8.10 15.20 8.80
N ALA A 10 -8.85 15.49 7.74
CA ALA A 10 -8.31 15.56 6.38
C ALA A 10 -7.24 16.64 6.25
N ALA A 11 -7.44 17.82 6.83
CA ALA A 11 -6.45 18.89 6.85
C ALA A 11 -5.19 18.49 7.62
N VAL A 12 -5.33 17.82 8.77
CA VAL A 12 -4.19 17.32 9.55
C VAL A 12 -3.39 16.30 8.74
N ILE A 13 -4.04 15.33 8.08
CA ILE A 13 -3.37 14.34 7.24
C ILE A 13 -2.66 15.02 6.06
N PHE A 14 -3.34 15.96 5.39
CA PHE A 14 -2.77 16.69 4.26
C PHE A 14 -1.51 17.47 4.65
N VAL A 15 -1.53 18.14 5.80
CA VAL A 15 -0.37 18.89 6.31
C VAL A 15 0.72 17.95 6.83
N ALA A 16 0.37 16.81 7.42
CA ALA A 16 1.34 15.85 7.96
C ALA A 16 2.07 15.04 6.88
N ALA A 17 1.46 14.82 5.72
CA ALA A 17 1.98 13.93 4.68
C ALA A 17 3.39 14.33 4.16
N PRO A 18 3.71 15.62 3.89
CA PRO A 18 5.06 16.03 3.50
C PRO A 18 6.10 15.76 4.60
N PHE A 19 5.77 16.04 5.87
CA PHE A 19 6.69 15.78 7.00
C PHE A 19 6.98 14.28 7.15
N LEU A 20 5.97 13.43 6.91
CA LEU A 20 6.15 11.98 6.90
C LEU A 20 7.10 11.55 5.77
N ALA A 21 6.95 12.11 4.56
CA ALA A 21 7.82 11.80 3.43
C ALA A 21 9.27 12.25 3.68
N ASP A 22 9.48 13.45 4.22
CA ASP A 22 10.79 13.98 4.57
C ASP A 22 11.46 13.15 5.68
N ALA A 23 10.70 12.81 6.73
CA ALA A 23 11.19 11.96 7.81
C ALA A 23 11.56 10.55 7.31
N ALA A 24 10.77 9.99 6.39
CA ALA A 24 11.07 8.71 5.76
C ALA A 24 12.36 8.76 4.92
N GLY A 25 12.59 9.85 4.18
CA GLY A 25 13.85 10.09 3.46
C GLY A 25 15.05 10.13 4.40
N GLN A 26 14.97 10.91 5.47
CA GLN A 26 16.02 10.99 6.49
C GLN A 26 16.25 9.64 7.18
N LEU A 27 15.19 8.88 7.48
CA LEU A 27 15.29 7.55 8.04
C LEU A 27 16.00 6.59 7.08
N ALA A 28 15.72 6.67 5.77
CA ALA A 28 16.39 5.85 4.77
C ALA A 28 17.90 6.11 4.72
N GLU A 29 18.31 7.37 4.83
CA GLU A 29 19.72 7.79 4.88
C GLU A 29 20.41 7.36 6.19
N LEU A 30 19.80 7.66 7.34
CA LEU A 30 20.38 7.38 8.66
C LEU A 30 20.47 5.88 8.97
N SER A 31 19.48 5.11 8.56
CA SER A 31 19.44 3.66 8.80
C SER A 31 20.25 2.85 7.78
N GLY A 32 20.59 3.45 6.64
CA GLY A 32 21.20 2.75 5.50
C GLY A 32 20.30 1.66 4.90
N LEU A 33 18.98 1.71 5.15
CA LEU A 33 18.02 0.73 4.61
C LEU A 33 17.65 1.01 3.15
N GLY A 34 17.94 2.22 2.65
CA GLY A 34 17.67 2.62 1.27
C GLY A 34 16.25 3.13 1.05
N GLY A 35 16.11 4.08 0.12
CA GLY A 35 14.83 4.77 -0.16
C GLY A 35 13.72 3.82 -0.63
N THR A 36 14.05 2.84 -1.48
CA THR A 36 13.07 1.85 -1.96
C THR A 36 12.53 0.98 -0.83
N PHE A 37 13.36 0.53 0.11
CA PHE A 37 12.91 -0.28 1.25
C PHE A 37 11.99 0.52 2.18
N ILE A 38 12.41 1.72 2.60
CA ILE A 38 11.60 2.58 3.46
C ILE A 38 10.29 3.01 2.76
N GLY A 39 10.36 3.35 1.47
CA GLY A 39 9.20 3.71 0.67
C GLY A 39 8.16 2.58 0.57
N THR A 40 8.63 1.36 0.31
CA THR A 40 7.76 0.17 0.13
C THR A 40 7.26 -0.43 1.45
N THR A 41 7.83 -0.02 2.58
CA THR A 41 7.42 -0.46 3.92
C THR A 41 6.74 0.66 4.69
N LEU A 42 7.51 1.56 5.28
CA LEU A 42 7.04 2.59 6.21
C LEU A 42 6.08 3.56 5.52
N VAL A 43 6.47 4.10 4.36
CA VAL A 43 5.65 5.10 3.67
C VAL A 43 4.36 4.45 3.18
N ALA A 44 4.46 3.31 2.48
CA ALA A 44 3.29 2.57 2.00
C ALA A 44 2.30 2.22 3.12
N LEU A 45 2.80 1.71 4.26
CA LEU A 45 1.95 1.41 5.43
C LEU A 45 1.30 2.67 5.97
N ALA A 46 2.07 3.73 6.21
CA ALA A 46 1.56 4.96 6.80
C ALA A 46 0.50 5.64 5.93
N THR A 47 0.68 5.63 4.60
CA THR A 47 -0.29 6.21 3.66
C THR A 47 -1.55 5.37 3.49
N SER A 48 -1.51 4.06 3.78
CA SER A 48 -2.67 3.15 3.66
C SER A 48 -3.42 2.90 4.98
N LEU A 49 -2.91 3.43 6.11
CA LEU A 49 -3.59 3.34 7.40
C LEU A 49 -4.96 4.03 7.42
N PRO A 50 -5.15 5.25 6.87
CA PRO A 50 -6.47 5.88 6.83
C PRO A 50 -7.52 5.02 6.11
N GLU A 51 -7.14 4.41 4.99
CA GLU A 51 -7.98 3.52 4.18
C GLU A 51 -8.32 2.25 4.95
N LEU A 52 -7.33 1.65 5.64
CA LEU A 52 -7.57 0.48 6.50
C LEU A 52 -8.62 0.80 7.57
N VAL A 53 -8.49 1.95 8.24
CA VAL A 53 -9.41 2.38 9.29
C VAL A 53 -10.80 2.67 8.71
N ALA A 54 -10.89 3.34 7.56
CA ALA A 54 -12.14 3.63 6.88
C ALA A 54 -12.85 2.34 6.43
N THR A 55 -12.14 1.41 5.79
CA THR A 55 -12.65 0.11 5.38
C THR A 55 -13.13 -0.72 6.58
N LEU A 56 -12.33 -0.80 7.66
CA LEU A 56 -12.72 -1.54 8.85
C LEU A 56 -13.97 -0.95 9.52
N THR A 57 -14.08 0.38 9.54
CA THR A 57 -15.25 1.09 10.07
C THR A 57 -16.48 0.79 9.22
N ALA A 58 -16.37 0.84 7.90
CA ALA A 58 -17.46 0.51 6.98
C ALA A 58 -17.94 -0.93 7.15
N VAL A 59 -17.02 -1.90 7.28
CA VAL A 59 -17.34 -3.31 7.57
C VAL A 59 -18.08 -3.45 8.90
N ARG A 60 -17.62 -2.78 9.97
CA ARG A 60 -18.29 -2.80 11.29
C ARG A 60 -19.69 -2.21 11.26
N MET A 61 -19.96 -1.30 10.34
CA MET A 61 -21.29 -0.71 10.11
C MET A 61 -22.18 -1.56 9.19
N GLY A 62 -21.69 -2.70 8.68
CA GLY A 62 -22.39 -3.52 7.69
C GLY A 62 -22.44 -2.90 6.29
N ALA A 63 -21.67 -1.83 6.05
CA ALA A 63 -21.62 -1.11 4.77
C ALA A 63 -20.55 -1.71 3.84
N TYR A 64 -20.77 -2.96 3.42
CA TYR A 64 -19.78 -3.71 2.62
C TYR A 64 -19.51 -3.09 1.25
N ASP A 65 -20.52 -2.51 0.59
CA ASP A 65 -20.34 -1.82 -0.70
C ASP A 65 -19.39 -0.62 -0.56
N LEU A 66 -19.48 0.11 0.56
CA LEU A 66 -18.58 1.23 0.87
C LEU A 66 -17.16 0.73 1.15
N ALA A 67 -17.02 -0.37 1.89
CA ALA A 67 -15.73 -0.99 2.18
C ALA A 67 -15.01 -1.44 0.89
N ILE A 68 -15.75 -2.10 -0.01
CA ILE A 68 -15.25 -2.53 -1.33
C ILE A 68 -14.90 -1.31 -2.19
N GLY A 69 -15.79 -0.31 -2.23
CA GLY A 69 -15.58 0.94 -2.94
C GLY A 69 -14.32 1.68 -2.48
N ASN A 70 -14.04 1.70 -1.18
CA ASN A 70 -12.82 2.29 -0.62
C ASN A 70 -11.56 1.54 -1.10
N ILE A 71 -11.54 0.21 -1.02
CA ILE A 71 -10.38 -0.60 -1.42
C ILE A 71 -10.05 -0.40 -2.90
N PHE A 72 -11.03 -0.55 -3.79
CA PHE A 72 -10.79 -0.42 -5.23
C PHE A 72 -10.60 1.04 -5.66
N GLY A 73 -11.36 1.95 -5.06
CA GLY A 73 -11.29 3.38 -5.34
C GLY A 73 -9.93 3.98 -4.98
N SER A 74 -9.40 3.69 -3.80
CA SER A 74 -8.08 4.19 -3.38
C SER A 74 -6.95 3.63 -4.24
N ASN A 75 -7.00 2.34 -4.62
CA ASN A 75 -6.01 1.76 -5.52
C ASN A 75 -6.06 2.38 -6.92
N ALA A 76 -7.26 2.62 -7.46
CA ALA A 76 -7.42 3.31 -8.74
C ALA A 76 -6.93 4.77 -8.66
N PHE A 77 -7.27 5.47 -7.56
CA PHE A 77 -6.83 6.83 -7.32
C PHE A 77 -5.31 6.95 -7.23
N ASN A 78 -4.63 6.02 -6.55
CA ASN A 78 -3.16 5.99 -6.49
C ASN A 78 -2.52 5.87 -7.88
N MET A 79 -3.11 5.08 -8.78
CA MET A 79 -2.63 4.98 -10.17
C MET A 79 -2.90 6.26 -10.96
N LEU A 80 -4.06 6.90 -10.75
CA LEU A 80 -4.39 8.18 -11.40
C LEU A 80 -3.46 9.31 -10.94
N LEU A 81 -3.00 9.30 -9.69
CA LEU A 81 -2.07 10.30 -9.16
C LEU A 81 -0.71 10.30 -9.87
N LEU A 82 -0.31 9.18 -10.51
CA LEU A 82 0.94 9.15 -11.27
C LEU A 82 0.95 10.14 -12.43
N LEU A 83 -0.20 10.43 -13.05
CA LEU A 83 -0.29 11.37 -14.18
C LEU A 83 0.09 12.81 -13.80
N PRO A 84 -0.58 13.48 -12.83
CA PRO A 84 -0.18 14.82 -12.43
C PRO A 84 1.20 14.85 -11.77
N LEU A 85 1.63 13.77 -11.12
CA LEU A 85 2.99 13.67 -10.57
C LEU A 85 4.05 13.65 -11.67
N ASP A 86 3.85 12.87 -12.74
CA ASP A 86 4.76 12.83 -13.89
C ASP A 86 4.81 14.18 -14.62
N LEU A 87 3.68 14.87 -14.77
CA LEU A 87 3.63 16.22 -15.35
C LEU A 87 4.35 17.28 -14.50
N ALA A 88 4.35 17.13 -13.17
CA ALA A 88 5.01 18.05 -12.25
C ALA A 88 6.50 17.71 -12.04
N PHE A 89 6.93 16.49 -12.35
CA PHE A 89 8.29 16.03 -12.15
C PHE A 89 9.21 16.54 -13.28
N PRO A 90 10.43 17.03 -12.97
CA PRO A 90 11.38 17.43 -14.01
C PRO A 90 11.95 16.17 -14.70
N GLY A 91 11.30 15.75 -15.78
CA GLY A 91 11.68 14.58 -16.59
C GLY A 91 10.65 13.45 -16.52
N ALA A 92 11.03 12.25 -16.98
CA ALA A 92 10.15 11.09 -16.89
C ALA A 92 10.22 10.48 -15.49
N LEU A 93 9.14 10.57 -14.72
CA LEU A 93 9.06 10.09 -13.33
C LEU A 93 9.37 8.59 -13.26
N LEU A 94 8.73 7.78 -14.09
CA LEU A 94 8.92 6.32 -14.06
C LEU A 94 10.35 5.90 -14.46
N ALA A 95 11.07 6.73 -15.20
CA ALA A 95 12.46 6.48 -15.57
C ALA A 95 13.46 6.85 -14.45
N SER A 96 13.05 7.71 -13.50
CA SER A 96 13.89 8.10 -12.35
C SER A 96 13.73 7.19 -11.14
N VAL A 97 12.78 6.26 -11.17
CA VAL A 97 12.54 5.26 -10.12
C VAL A 97 13.63 4.19 -10.12
N SER A 98 14.06 3.75 -8.92
CA SER A 98 15.04 2.66 -8.76
C SER A 98 14.57 1.37 -9.43
N THR A 99 15.47 0.68 -10.12
CA THR A 99 15.21 -0.63 -10.74
C THR A 99 14.83 -1.69 -9.71
N THR A 100 15.20 -1.53 -8.43
CA THR A 100 14.78 -2.40 -7.33
C THR A 100 13.26 -2.43 -7.16
N HIS A 101 12.52 -1.38 -7.58
CA HIS A 101 11.06 -1.40 -7.57
C HIS A 101 10.45 -2.43 -8.51
N ALA A 102 11.18 -2.90 -9.54
CA ALA A 102 10.70 -3.98 -10.41
C ALA A 102 10.37 -5.26 -9.61
N LEU A 103 11.15 -5.55 -8.57
CA LEU A 103 10.91 -6.67 -7.67
C LEU A 103 9.61 -6.49 -6.87
N THR A 104 9.34 -5.27 -6.39
CA THR A 104 8.08 -4.97 -5.70
C THR A 104 6.87 -4.99 -6.63
N CYS A 105 7.00 -4.50 -7.86
CA CYS A 105 5.93 -4.57 -8.87
C CYS A 105 5.59 -6.02 -9.20
N PHE A 106 6.60 -6.85 -9.46
CA PHE A 106 6.39 -8.26 -9.75
C PHE A 106 5.71 -8.98 -8.57
N ALA A 107 6.17 -8.73 -7.35
CA ALA A 107 5.58 -9.30 -6.15
C ALA A 107 4.11 -8.90 -5.96
N VAL A 108 3.77 -7.62 -6.13
CA VAL A 108 2.38 -7.14 -6.01
C VAL A 108 1.47 -7.77 -7.06
N ILE A 109 1.93 -7.90 -8.31
CA ILE A 109 1.17 -8.58 -9.37
C ILE A 109 0.91 -10.04 -8.98
N LEU A 110 1.94 -10.75 -8.52
CA LEU A 110 1.86 -12.16 -8.14
C LEU A 110 0.97 -12.38 -6.91
N ILE A 111 1.12 -11.54 -5.88
CA ILE A 111 0.26 -11.54 -4.69
C ILE A 111 -1.20 -11.29 -5.09
N THR A 112 -1.45 -10.29 -5.93
CA THR A 112 -2.81 -9.97 -6.40
C THR A 112 -3.40 -11.15 -7.18
N ALA A 113 -2.63 -11.78 -8.05
CA ALA A 113 -3.07 -12.96 -8.80
C ALA A 113 -3.43 -14.13 -7.87
N ILE A 114 -2.61 -14.42 -6.86
CA ILE A 114 -2.87 -15.48 -5.87
C ILE A 114 -4.15 -15.19 -5.09
N VAL A 115 -4.33 -13.96 -4.62
CA VAL A 115 -5.53 -13.55 -3.88
C VAL A 115 -6.77 -13.71 -4.77
N LEU A 116 -6.72 -13.26 -6.03
CA LEU A 116 -7.84 -13.42 -6.96
C LEU A 116 -8.17 -14.89 -7.24
N LEU A 117 -7.15 -15.73 -7.43
CA LEU A 117 -7.34 -17.17 -7.61
C LEU A 117 -7.93 -17.83 -6.36
N GLY A 118 -7.47 -17.46 -5.16
CA GLY A 118 -8.03 -17.93 -3.89
C GLY A 118 -9.52 -17.59 -3.74
N GLN A 119 -9.92 -16.38 -4.15
CA GLN A 119 -11.32 -15.96 -4.16
C GLN A 119 -12.17 -16.72 -5.19
N LEU A 120 -11.63 -16.98 -6.39
CA LEU A 120 -12.33 -17.68 -7.48
C LEU A 120 -12.51 -19.18 -7.20
N TYR A 121 -11.52 -19.83 -6.60
CA TYR A 121 -11.49 -21.28 -6.47
C TYR A 121 -12.25 -21.83 -5.26
N ARG A 122 -12.81 -21.00 -4.36
CA ARG A 122 -13.58 -21.37 -3.14
C ARG A 122 -13.29 -22.80 -2.69
N VAL A 123 -12.05 -23.06 -2.24
CA VAL A 123 -11.60 -24.42 -1.91
C VAL A 123 -12.50 -24.98 -0.80
N GLU A 124 -13.24 -26.02 -1.15
CA GLU A 124 -14.48 -26.45 -0.49
C GLU A 124 -14.28 -27.25 0.80
N GLN A 125 -13.05 -27.38 1.33
CA GLN A 125 -12.82 -28.07 2.61
C GLN A 125 -11.80 -27.33 3.47
N ARG A 126 -12.33 -26.65 4.48
CA ARG A 126 -11.63 -25.74 5.38
C ARG A 126 -11.47 -26.39 6.76
N THR A 127 -10.26 -26.82 7.08
CA THR A 127 -9.93 -27.44 8.38
C THR A 127 -8.73 -26.78 9.09
N PHE A 128 -8.10 -25.74 8.51
CA PHE A 128 -6.95 -25.05 9.10
C PHE A 128 -7.29 -23.61 9.54
N PHE A 129 -6.71 -23.17 10.66
CA PHE A 129 -6.96 -21.87 11.31
C PHE A 129 -6.48 -20.66 10.48
N ILE A 130 -5.69 -20.89 9.42
CA ILE A 130 -5.22 -19.88 8.45
C ILE A 130 -5.36 -20.46 7.04
N GLU A 131 -5.89 -19.67 6.11
CA GLU A 131 -6.04 -20.06 4.70
C GLU A 131 -4.65 -20.22 4.03
N PRO A 132 -4.37 -21.30 3.28
CA PRO A 132 -3.05 -21.52 2.66
C PRO A 132 -2.59 -20.40 1.73
N ASP A 133 -3.53 -19.77 1.04
CA ASP A 133 -3.34 -18.56 0.23
C ASP A 133 -2.89 -17.37 1.07
N ALA A 134 -3.47 -17.17 2.26
CA ALA A 134 -3.04 -16.12 3.19
C ALA A 134 -1.60 -16.34 3.68
N VAL A 135 -1.22 -17.58 4.03
CA VAL A 135 0.18 -17.92 4.41
C VAL A 135 1.14 -17.64 3.25
N LEU A 136 0.75 -18.01 2.03
CA LEU A 136 1.56 -17.80 0.84
C LEU A 136 1.76 -16.30 0.57
N VAL A 137 0.69 -15.50 0.66
CA VAL A 137 0.76 -14.03 0.51
C VAL A 137 1.69 -13.42 1.56
N ILE A 138 1.55 -13.80 2.83
CA ILE A 138 2.41 -13.30 3.91
C ILE A 138 3.87 -13.65 3.62
N THR A 139 4.15 -14.89 3.23
CA THR A 139 5.50 -15.36 2.90
C THR A 139 6.10 -14.57 1.74
N LEU A 140 5.30 -14.30 0.70
CA LEU A 140 5.72 -13.50 -0.44
C LEU A 140 6.01 -12.05 -0.05
N VAL A 141 5.15 -11.41 0.75
CA VAL A 141 5.38 -10.04 1.21
C VAL A 141 6.71 -9.96 1.97
N PHE A 142 6.90 -10.79 2.99
CA PHE A 142 8.16 -10.77 3.76
C PHE A 142 9.37 -11.17 2.93
N GLY A 143 9.23 -12.14 2.03
CA GLY A 143 10.28 -12.54 1.10
C GLY A 143 10.68 -11.41 0.16
N THR A 144 9.71 -10.66 -0.38
CA THR A 144 9.95 -9.49 -1.22
C THR A 144 10.65 -8.40 -0.43
N LEU A 145 10.22 -8.09 0.79
CA LEU A 145 10.89 -7.09 1.63
C LEU A 145 12.34 -7.49 1.95
N TRP A 146 12.58 -8.77 2.20
CA TRP A 146 13.93 -9.30 2.39
C TRP A 146 14.78 -9.16 1.13
N MET A 147 14.24 -9.46 -0.05
CA MET A 147 14.93 -9.28 -1.32
C MET A 147 15.23 -7.81 -1.62
N VAL A 148 14.29 -6.90 -1.34
CA VAL A 148 14.51 -5.45 -1.46
C VAL A 148 15.62 -4.99 -0.51
N TYR A 149 15.63 -5.51 0.73
CA TYR A 149 16.69 -5.21 1.70
C TYR A 149 18.07 -5.71 1.24
N LEU A 150 18.14 -6.85 0.56
CA LEU A 150 19.40 -7.36 -0.01
C LEU A 150 19.84 -6.61 -1.27
N ALA A 151 18.90 -6.02 -2.01
CA ALA A 151 19.12 -5.29 -3.25
C ALA A 151 19.31 -3.77 -3.04
N ARG A 152 19.58 -3.35 -1.80
CA ARG A 152 19.84 -1.96 -1.40
C ARG A 152 21.21 -1.46 -1.84
#